data_AF-A0A9D9H807-F1
#
_entry.id   AF-A0A9D9H807-F1
#
_cell.length_a   1.000
_cell.length_b   1.000
_cell.length_c   1.000
_cell.angle_alpha   90.00
_cell.angle_beta   90.00
_cell.angle_gamma   90.00
#
_symmetry.space_group_name_H-M   'P 1'
#
loop_
_entity.id
_entity.type
_entity.pdbx_description
1 polymer ?
#
loop_
_entity_poly.entity_id
_entity_poly.type
_entity_poly.pdbx_seq_one_letter_code
_entity_poly.pdbx_strand_id
1 'polypeptide(L)'
;MTNKNIAIILAGGKSKRFGSDKALFKTSPNATTNIERILSKIKNLISDIFISTNEVNKSKIHDLLNNQNVNLVTDIAPFQNMGPLSGVYSVLSNFRDTKNILLIATDYPWITSKSISLLLNNLNTYITNQNICHYTLSYFQTNINFLNNFLQSNPPKLSLFLKKLGCKPLTINNNDKINKQFVNLNRRNDMLTKNDMSEADFQKLLRIALTDLRIRRTLLENDIDEENDQLRTLEQDEHLEAIEQELRPIKKDFDHYQKFLNPDYDIKDKNSYINK
;
A
#
# COMPACT_ATOMS: atom_id res chain seq x y z
N MET A 1 32.13 -8.08 -18.98
CA MET A 1 31.78 -6.90 -18.15
C MET A 1 30.33 -7.06 -17.74
N THR A 2 30.04 -7.14 -16.44
CA THR A 2 28.66 -7.20 -15.93
C THR A 2 28.07 -5.79 -15.96
N ASN A 3 26.89 -5.62 -16.58
CA ASN A 3 26.19 -4.33 -16.58
C ASN A 3 25.85 -3.92 -15.14
N LYS A 4 25.95 -2.62 -14.82
CA LYS A 4 25.66 -2.11 -13.48
C LYS A 4 24.16 -2.24 -13.18
N ASN A 5 23.83 -2.76 -12.00
CA ASN A 5 22.47 -2.87 -11.51
C ASN A 5 22.04 -1.53 -10.90
N ILE A 6 20.86 -1.04 -11.29
CA ILE A 6 20.21 0.12 -10.69
C ILE A 6 18.79 -0.25 -10.28
N ALA A 7 18.26 0.41 -9.25
CA ALA A 7 16.86 0.28 -8.85
C ALA A 7 16.11 1.57 -9.18
N ILE A 8 14.93 1.43 -9.78
CA ILE A 8 14.00 2.53 -10.05
C ILE A 8 12.73 2.27 -9.26
N ILE A 9 12.50 3.09 -8.24
CA ILE A 9 11.27 3.10 -7.45
C ILE A 9 10.30 4.11 -8.06
N LEU A 10 9.15 3.63 -8.52
CA LEU A 10 8.09 4.47 -9.09
C LEU A 10 7.22 5.03 -7.96
N ALA A 11 7.47 6.29 -7.61
CA ALA A 11 6.77 7.08 -6.60
C ALA A 11 5.95 8.25 -7.22
N GLY A 12 5.92 8.36 -8.55
CA GLY A 12 5.20 9.39 -9.30
C GLY A 12 3.87 8.91 -9.91
N GLY A 13 3.18 9.86 -10.56
CA GLY A 13 1.92 9.62 -11.27
C GLY A 13 0.71 10.32 -10.63
N LYS A 14 -0.40 10.41 -11.38
CA LYS A 14 -1.64 11.00 -10.89
C LYS A 14 -2.36 9.95 -10.05
N SER A 15 -2.25 10.01 -8.73
CA SER A 15 -2.97 9.16 -7.77
C SER A 15 -4.49 9.45 -7.72
N LYS A 16 -5.14 9.64 -8.89
CA LYS A 16 -6.55 10.08 -9.02
C LYS A 16 -7.57 9.18 -8.30
N ARG A 17 -7.22 7.92 -8.03
CA ARG A 17 -8.12 6.91 -7.46
C ARG A 17 -7.94 6.66 -5.95
N PHE A 18 -6.87 7.19 -5.35
CA PHE A 18 -6.45 6.82 -3.99
C PHE A 18 -6.64 7.96 -2.97
N GLY A 19 -7.05 9.15 -3.41
CA GLY A 19 -7.34 10.29 -2.52
C GLY A 19 -6.11 10.95 -1.89
N SER A 20 -5.02 10.21 -1.67
CA SER A 20 -3.73 10.66 -1.16
C SER A 20 -2.57 10.18 -2.03
N ASP A 21 -1.36 10.71 -1.79
CA ASP A 21 -0.18 10.23 -2.49
C ASP A 21 0.29 8.86 -1.97
N LYS A 22 0.27 7.85 -2.84
CA LYS A 22 0.51 6.44 -2.49
C LYS A 22 1.92 6.18 -2.01
N ALA A 23 2.91 6.92 -2.52
CA ALA A 23 4.29 6.73 -2.11
C ALA A 23 4.47 7.13 -0.64
N LEU A 24 3.79 8.19 -0.22
CA LEU A 24 3.79 8.75 1.14
C LEU A 24 2.71 8.13 2.05
N PHE A 25 1.92 7.18 1.55
CA PHE A 25 0.86 6.55 2.34
C PHE A 25 1.43 5.71 3.48
N LYS A 26 0.80 5.83 4.64
CA LYS A 26 1.07 5.05 5.85
C LYS A 26 -0.16 4.21 6.20
N THR A 27 0.05 2.95 6.61
CA THR A 27 -1.06 2.07 7.02
C THR A 27 -1.58 2.37 8.42
N SER A 28 -0.81 3.09 9.23
CA SER A 28 -1.21 3.64 10.53
C SER A 28 -0.34 4.88 10.83
N PRO A 29 -0.73 5.75 11.79
CA PRO A 29 0.00 6.99 12.07
C PRO A 29 1.51 6.80 12.35
N ASN A 30 1.85 5.71 13.05
CA ASN A 30 3.23 5.37 13.45
C ASN A 30 3.96 4.47 12.43
N ALA A 31 3.31 4.09 11.33
CA ALA A 31 3.93 3.25 10.34
C ALA A 31 4.83 4.03 9.38
N THR A 32 5.83 3.35 8.83
CA THR A 32 6.62 3.87 7.71
C THR A 32 5.76 4.01 6.45
N THR A 33 6.11 4.97 5.61
CA THR A 33 5.50 5.17 4.30
C THR A 33 5.81 4.00 3.37
N ASN A 34 5.00 3.84 2.32
CA ASN A 34 5.25 2.80 1.31
C ASN A 34 6.63 2.92 0.66
N ILE A 35 7.10 4.13 0.39
CA ILE A 35 8.43 4.32 -0.22
C ILE A 35 9.55 3.91 0.73
N GLU A 36 9.48 4.24 2.02
CA GLU A 36 10.45 3.80 3.03
C GLU A 36 10.48 2.27 3.16
N ARG A 37 9.31 1.63 3.11
CA ARG A 37 9.22 0.16 3.15
C ARG A 37 9.95 -0.46 1.97
N ILE A 38 9.64 -0.04 0.75
CA ILE A 38 10.30 -0.55 -0.46
C ILE A 38 11.81 -0.30 -0.40
N LEU A 39 12.22 0.91 -0.02
CA LEU A 39 13.62 1.27 0.10
C LEU A 39 14.36 0.36 1.10
N SER A 40 13.75 0.08 2.26
CA SER A 40 14.34 -0.81 3.26
C SER A 40 14.60 -2.24 2.75
N LYS A 41 13.82 -2.71 1.76
CA LYS A 41 13.99 -4.05 1.17
C LYS A 41 15.05 -4.10 0.08
N ILE A 42 15.36 -2.96 -0.56
CA ILE A 42 16.26 -2.88 -1.73
C ILE A 42 17.65 -2.34 -1.37
N LYS A 43 17.77 -1.47 -0.37
CA LYS A 43 19.02 -0.73 -0.07
C LYS A 43 20.25 -1.60 0.23
N ASN A 44 20.05 -2.84 0.68
CA ASN A 44 21.13 -3.79 0.93
C ASN A 44 21.45 -4.68 -0.31
N LEU A 45 20.65 -4.59 -1.37
CA LEU A 45 20.79 -5.39 -2.59
C LEU A 45 21.35 -4.58 -3.76
N ILE A 46 21.01 -3.28 -3.84
CA ILE A 46 21.45 -2.36 -4.89
C ILE A 46 21.82 -1.02 -4.24
N SER A 47 23.00 -0.49 -4.58
CA SER A 47 23.48 0.81 -4.10
C SER A 47 22.96 1.99 -4.91
N ASP A 48 22.84 1.85 -6.23
CA ASP A 48 22.37 2.90 -7.13
C ASP A 48 20.83 2.89 -7.18
N ILE A 49 20.20 3.70 -6.33
CA ILE A 49 18.73 3.78 -6.22
C ILE A 49 18.24 5.13 -6.74
N PHE A 50 17.24 5.06 -7.62
CA PHE A 50 16.54 6.19 -8.19
C PHE A 50 15.08 6.16 -7.79
N ILE A 51 14.53 7.30 -7.40
CA ILE A 51 13.12 7.47 -7.09
C ILE A 51 12.53 8.37 -8.18
N SER A 52 11.70 7.77 -9.04
CA SER A 52 10.92 8.52 -10.01
C SER A 52 9.70 9.12 -9.32
N THR A 53 9.62 10.44 -9.26
CA THR A 53 8.57 11.20 -8.56
C THR A 53 7.94 12.26 -9.47
N ASN A 54 6.84 12.85 -9.02
CA ASN A 54 6.30 14.06 -9.62
C ASN A 54 6.82 15.31 -8.89
N GLU A 55 6.70 16.49 -9.51
CA GLU A 55 7.18 17.75 -8.92
C GLU A 55 6.52 18.06 -7.56
N VAL A 56 5.23 17.73 -7.40
CA VAL A 56 4.46 18.00 -6.17
C VAL A 56 5.02 17.25 -4.96
N ASN A 57 5.48 16.01 -5.16
CA ASN A 57 5.97 15.17 -4.08
C ASN A 57 7.48 15.23 -3.88
N LYS A 58 8.22 15.79 -4.84
CA LYS A 58 9.69 15.74 -4.85
C LYS A 58 10.29 16.26 -3.55
N SER A 59 9.88 17.44 -3.08
CA SER A 59 10.36 18.02 -1.81
C SER A 59 9.97 17.15 -0.60
N LYS A 60 8.72 16.67 -0.51
CA LYS A 60 8.29 15.82 0.60
C LYS A 60 9.08 14.50 0.69
N ILE A 61 9.34 13.89 -0.46
CA ILE A 61 10.14 12.65 -0.53
C ILE A 61 11.61 12.93 -0.22
N HIS A 62 12.13 14.06 -0.69
CA HIS A 62 13.50 14.49 -0.39
C HIS A 62 13.69 14.63 1.12
N ASP A 63 12.79 15.33 1.80
CA ASP A 63 12.88 15.56 3.25
C ASP A 63 12.71 14.26 4.03
N LEU A 64 11.79 13.39 3.61
CA LEU A 64 11.57 12.07 4.20
C LEU A 64 12.80 11.16 4.10
N LEU A 65 13.55 11.25 3.00
CA LEU A 65 14.66 10.35 2.67
C LEU A 65 16.03 11.05 2.69
N ASN A 66 16.14 12.21 3.35
CA ASN A 66 17.33 13.06 3.37
C ASN A 66 18.61 12.32 3.83
N ASN A 67 18.45 11.35 4.72
CA ASN A 67 19.53 10.53 5.27
C ASN A 67 19.74 9.22 4.50
N GLN A 68 19.12 9.05 3.34
CA GLN A 68 19.24 7.86 2.50
C GLN A 68 20.02 8.20 1.23
N ASN A 69 20.88 7.27 0.80
CA ASN A 69 21.61 7.43 -0.46
C ASN A 69 20.70 7.09 -1.66
N VAL A 70 19.86 8.04 -2.06
CA VAL A 70 18.89 7.89 -3.16
C VAL A 70 18.90 9.12 -4.07
N ASN A 71 18.61 8.91 -5.36
CA ASN A 71 18.54 9.98 -6.36
C ASN A 71 17.09 10.24 -6.75
N LEU A 72 16.57 11.45 -6.52
CA LEU A 72 15.22 11.81 -6.93
C LEU A 72 15.22 12.33 -8.36
N VAL A 73 14.35 11.78 -9.19
CA VAL A 73 14.23 12.13 -10.61
C VAL A 73 12.78 12.42 -10.94
N THR A 74 12.53 13.52 -11.65
CA THR A 74 11.21 13.85 -12.20
C THR A 74 11.17 13.60 -13.70
N ASP A 75 9.96 13.46 -14.25
CA ASP A 75 9.76 13.22 -15.68
C ASP A 75 10.35 14.34 -16.54
N ILE A 76 11.22 13.99 -17.49
CA ILE A 76 11.86 14.95 -18.40
C ILE A 76 11.33 14.88 -19.84
N ALA A 77 11.54 15.96 -20.60
CA ALA A 77 11.23 16.03 -22.02
C ALA A 77 12.07 15.05 -22.85
N PRO A 78 11.52 14.48 -23.95
CA PRO A 78 10.19 14.73 -24.54
C PRO A 78 9.09 13.77 -24.07
N PHE A 79 9.36 12.86 -23.13
CA PHE A 79 8.47 11.74 -22.79
C PHE A 79 7.78 11.88 -21.42
N GLN A 80 7.45 13.11 -20.99
CA GLN A 80 6.77 13.30 -19.71
C GLN A 80 5.36 12.67 -19.68
N ASN A 81 4.91 12.23 -18.50
CA ASN A 81 3.56 11.72 -18.28
C ASN A 81 3.20 10.45 -19.07
N MET A 82 4.19 9.72 -19.59
CA MET A 82 4.02 8.48 -20.34
C MET A 82 3.99 7.22 -19.44
N GLY A 83 3.47 7.36 -18.21
CA GLY A 83 3.36 6.26 -17.26
C GLY A 83 4.74 5.78 -16.75
N PRO A 84 4.88 4.51 -16.34
CA PRO A 84 6.15 4.01 -15.78
C PRO A 84 7.38 4.24 -16.66
N LEU A 85 7.22 4.26 -17.99
CA LEU A 85 8.32 4.42 -18.92
C LEU A 85 8.89 5.84 -18.95
N SER A 86 8.13 6.88 -18.57
CA SER A 86 8.69 8.23 -18.42
C SER A 86 9.69 8.31 -17.26
N GLY A 87 9.39 7.62 -16.16
CA GLY A 87 10.30 7.47 -15.04
C GLY A 87 11.58 6.72 -15.42
N VAL A 88 11.43 5.60 -16.14
CA VAL A 88 12.61 4.85 -16.65
C VAL A 88 13.44 5.70 -17.61
N TYR A 89 12.80 6.44 -18.52
CA TYR A 89 13.46 7.33 -19.46
C TYR A 89 14.28 8.40 -18.74
N SER A 90 13.68 9.06 -17.76
CA SER A 90 14.31 10.16 -17.01
C SER A 90 15.51 9.70 -16.17
N VAL A 91 15.52 8.45 -15.72
CA VAL A 91 16.70 7.87 -15.06
C VAL A 91 17.76 7.52 -16.10
N LEU A 92 17.38 6.84 -17.18
CA LEU A 92 18.31 6.38 -18.21
C LEU A 92 18.96 7.51 -19.01
N SER A 93 18.36 8.70 -19.08
CA SER A 93 18.97 9.87 -19.73
C SER A 93 20.30 10.30 -19.09
N ASN A 94 20.56 9.87 -17.84
CA ASN A 94 21.83 10.12 -17.15
C ASN A 94 22.92 9.10 -17.50
N PHE A 95 22.62 8.11 -18.34
CA PHE A 95 23.51 6.99 -18.64
C PHE A 95 23.64 6.77 -20.15
N ARG A 96 24.87 6.52 -20.59
CA ARG A 96 25.14 6.11 -21.99
C ARG A 96 25.18 4.59 -22.14
N ASP A 97 25.60 3.89 -21.10
CA ASP A 97 25.75 2.44 -21.12
C ASP A 97 24.43 1.71 -20.83
N THR A 98 24.40 0.43 -21.20
CA THR A 98 23.34 -0.50 -20.84
C THR A 98 23.30 -0.73 -19.33
N LYS A 99 22.10 -0.75 -18.75
CA LYS A 99 21.86 -0.98 -17.33
C LYS A 99 20.94 -2.18 -17.12
N ASN A 100 21.15 -2.88 -16.01
CA ASN A 100 20.16 -3.81 -15.48
C ASN A 100 19.29 -3.05 -14.49
N ILE A 101 17.98 -3.03 -14.72
CA ILE A 101 17.04 -2.18 -14.01
C ILE A 101 16.09 -3.05 -13.21
N LEU A 102 16.14 -2.93 -11.89
CA LEU A 102 15.07 -3.37 -11.01
C LEU A 102 14.01 -2.28 -10.96
N LEU A 103 12.86 -2.51 -11.58
CA LEU A 103 11.72 -1.59 -11.55
C LEU A 103 10.72 -2.06 -10.50
N ILE A 104 10.42 -1.19 -9.52
CA ILE A 104 9.47 -1.47 -8.43
C ILE A 104 8.54 -0.28 -8.23
N ALA A 105 7.22 -0.51 -8.17
CA ALA A 105 6.25 0.51 -7.76
C ALA A 105 5.99 0.46 -6.25
N THR A 106 5.59 1.60 -5.66
CA THR A 106 5.32 1.70 -4.21
C THR A 106 3.99 1.08 -3.77
N ASP A 107 3.21 0.49 -4.68
CA ASP A 107 1.91 -0.10 -4.42
C ASP A 107 1.95 -1.55 -3.90
N TYR A 108 3.15 -2.09 -3.63
CA TYR A 108 3.39 -3.42 -3.05
C TYR A 108 3.97 -3.35 -1.63
N PRO A 109 3.21 -2.88 -0.63
CA PRO A 109 3.76 -2.61 0.71
C PRO A 109 4.23 -3.87 1.45
N TRP A 110 3.80 -5.06 1.02
CA TRP A 110 4.13 -6.34 1.63
C TRP A 110 5.15 -7.17 0.83
N ILE A 111 5.74 -6.61 -0.24
CA ILE A 111 6.78 -7.32 -1.00
C ILE A 111 7.96 -7.69 -0.09
N THR A 112 8.48 -8.90 -0.25
CA THR A 112 9.58 -9.42 0.58
C THR A 112 10.92 -9.24 -0.10
N SER A 113 12.00 -9.09 0.69
CA SER A 113 13.37 -9.09 0.15
C SER A 113 13.67 -10.40 -0.58
N LYS A 114 13.11 -11.54 -0.15
CA LYS A 114 13.27 -12.83 -0.83
C LYS A 114 12.71 -12.79 -2.26
N SER A 115 11.52 -12.23 -2.46
CA SER A 115 10.94 -12.06 -3.81
C SER A 115 11.76 -11.12 -4.68
N ILE A 116 12.30 -10.04 -4.11
CA ILE A 116 13.17 -9.10 -4.83
C ILE A 116 14.49 -9.79 -5.21
N SER A 117 15.13 -10.52 -4.29
CA SER A 117 16.34 -11.29 -4.57
C SER A 117 16.10 -12.35 -5.66
N LEU A 118 14.96 -13.04 -5.62
CA LEU A 118 14.57 -13.99 -6.66
C LEU A 118 14.47 -13.32 -8.03
N LEU A 119 13.85 -12.13 -8.09
CA LEU A 119 13.73 -11.34 -9.30
C LEU A 119 15.11 -10.89 -9.82
N LEU A 120 16.01 -10.45 -8.93
CA LEU A 120 17.38 -10.04 -9.28
C LEU A 120 18.27 -11.18 -9.81
N ASN A 121 17.96 -12.43 -9.46
CA ASN A 121 18.65 -13.60 -9.99
C ASN A 121 18.17 -14.00 -11.40
N ASN A 122 17.12 -13.37 -11.91
CA ASN A 122 16.49 -13.73 -13.18
C ASN A 122 16.35 -12.50 -14.09
N LEU A 123 17.40 -12.19 -14.87
CA LEU A 123 17.40 -11.05 -15.79
C LEU A 123 16.34 -11.22 -16.90
N ASN A 124 15.74 -10.09 -17.30
CA ASN A 124 14.66 -10.02 -18.27
C ASN A 124 13.45 -10.83 -17.81
N THR A 125 13.00 -10.58 -16.57
CA THR A 125 11.78 -11.18 -16.04
C THR A 125 10.88 -10.18 -15.32
N TYR A 126 9.62 -10.55 -15.14
CA TYR A 126 8.67 -9.85 -14.30
C TYR A 126 7.87 -10.84 -13.47
N ILE A 127 7.46 -10.45 -12.27
CA ILE A 127 6.73 -11.33 -11.36
C ILE A 127 5.32 -11.61 -11.89
N THR A 128 4.90 -12.87 -11.77
CA THR A 128 3.50 -13.28 -11.95
C THR A 128 3.02 -14.15 -10.79
N ASN A 129 1.74 -14.05 -10.44
CA ASN A 129 1.06 -14.92 -9.49
C ASN A 129 -0.39 -15.14 -9.95
N GLN A 130 -0.92 -16.37 -9.87
CA GLN A 130 -2.34 -16.64 -10.18
C GLN A 130 -2.85 -15.97 -11.48
N ASN A 131 -2.06 -16.03 -12.56
CA ASN A 131 -2.31 -15.40 -13.86
C ASN A 131 -2.32 -13.85 -13.89
N ILE A 132 -2.00 -13.18 -12.78
CA ILE A 132 -1.79 -11.73 -12.72
C ILE A 132 -0.33 -11.42 -13.05
N CYS A 133 -0.13 -10.44 -13.93
CA CYS A 133 1.20 -9.93 -14.29
C CYS A 133 1.52 -8.63 -13.53
N HIS A 134 2.61 -8.63 -12.77
CA HIS A 134 3.11 -7.48 -12.04
C HIS A 134 4.25 -6.82 -12.79
N TYR A 135 3.95 -6.13 -13.89
CA TYR A 135 4.98 -5.54 -14.76
C TYR A 135 5.86 -4.49 -14.06
N THR A 136 5.34 -3.83 -13.03
CA THR A 136 6.11 -2.91 -12.19
C THR A 136 6.92 -3.61 -11.11
N LEU A 137 6.98 -4.94 -11.10
CA LEU A 137 7.92 -5.78 -10.34
C LEU A 137 8.74 -6.58 -11.36
N SER A 138 9.68 -5.91 -11.99
CA SER A 138 10.46 -6.49 -13.10
C SER A 138 11.94 -6.20 -12.97
N TYR A 139 12.77 -7.10 -13.50
CA TYR A 139 14.20 -6.92 -13.61
C TYR A 139 14.63 -7.18 -15.05
N PHE A 140 15.13 -6.15 -15.73
CA PHE A 140 15.39 -6.20 -17.18
C PHE A 140 16.60 -5.36 -17.57
N GLN A 141 17.20 -5.70 -18.70
CA GLN A 141 18.34 -4.98 -19.26
C GLN A 141 17.89 -4.08 -20.41
N THR A 142 18.27 -2.81 -20.38
CA THR A 142 18.04 -1.89 -21.51
C THR A 142 18.99 -0.70 -21.51
N ASN A 143 18.90 0.15 -22.53
CA ASN A 143 19.62 1.42 -22.63
C ASN A 143 18.70 2.52 -23.15
N ILE A 144 19.17 3.76 -23.05
CA ILE A 144 18.40 4.95 -23.43
C ILE A 144 17.99 4.94 -24.91
N ASN A 145 18.85 4.44 -25.81
CA ASN A 145 18.58 4.41 -27.26
C ASN A 145 17.44 3.44 -27.59
N PHE A 146 17.44 2.24 -27.00
CA PHE A 146 16.36 1.28 -27.19
C PHE A 146 15.03 1.81 -26.67
N LEU A 147 15.04 2.42 -25.48
CA LEU A 147 13.83 3.02 -24.89
C LEU A 147 13.31 4.19 -25.74
N ASN A 148 14.19 5.05 -26.24
CA ASN A 148 13.81 6.15 -27.15
C ASN A 148 13.11 5.63 -28.41
N ASN A 149 13.74 4.68 -29.11
CA ASN A 149 13.18 4.09 -30.31
C ASN A 149 11.83 3.43 -30.03
N PHE A 150 11.70 2.76 -28.87
CA PHE A 150 10.44 2.17 -28.46
C PHE A 150 9.36 3.24 -28.23
N LEU A 151 9.65 4.29 -27.46
CA LEU A 151 8.69 5.36 -27.12
C LEU A 151 8.26 6.19 -28.33
N GLN A 152 9.11 6.35 -29.34
CA GLN A 152 8.75 7.02 -30.60
C GLN A 152 7.86 6.16 -31.51
N SER A 153 8.01 4.83 -31.46
CA SER A 153 7.39 3.92 -32.42
C SER A 153 6.21 3.11 -31.85
N ASN A 154 5.97 3.17 -30.54
CA ASN A 154 5.00 2.31 -29.85
C ASN A 154 4.23 3.10 -28.78
N PRO A 155 3.02 2.67 -28.42
CA PRO A 155 2.35 3.20 -27.24
C PRO A 155 3.21 2.93 -25.99
N PRO A 156 3.26 3.85 -25.00
CA PRO A 156 4.13 3.77 -23.83
C PRO A 156 3.60 2.78 -22.77
N LYS A 157 3.28 1.55 -23.19
CA LYS A 157 2.81 0.47 -22.33
C LYS A 157 4.00 -0.34 -21.83
N LEU A 158 4.21 -0.33 -20.52
CA LEU A 158 5.27 -1.12 -19.87
C LEU A 158 5.20 -2.61 -20.24
N SER A 159 3.99 -3.18 -20.30
CA SER A 159 3.79 -4.57 -20.69
C SER A 159 4.27 -4.88 -22.11
N LEU A 160 4.08 -3.95 -23.05
CA LEU A 160 4.56 -4.07 -24.42
C LEU A 160 6.08 -3.91 -24.49
N PHE A 161 6.63 -2.96 -23.74
CA PHE A 161 8.07 -2.73 -23.64
C PHE A 161 8.82 -3.96 -23.13
N LEU A 162 8.36 -4.53 -22.01
CA LEU A 162 8.95 -5.75 -21.44
C LEU A 162 8.87 -6.92 -22.42
N LYS A 163 7.76 -7.07 -23.14
CA LYS A 163 7.63 -8.09 -24.20
C LYS A 163 8.63 -7.86 -25.34
N LYS A 164 8.86 -6.61 -25.76
CA LYS A 164 9.86 -6.27 -26.80
C LYS A 164 11.29 -6.51 -26.33
N LEU A 165 11.57 -6.38 -25.04
CA LEU A 165 12.84 -6.79 -24.43
C LEU A 165 12.99 -8.33 -24.30
N GLY A 166 11.96 -9.10 -24.65
CA GLY A 166 11.96 -10.56 -24.48
C GLY A 166 11.80 -11.00 -23.03
N CYS A 167 11.24 -10.15 -22.16
CA CYS A 167 11.07 -10.48 -20.75
C CYS A 167 10.06 -11.62 -20.55
N LYS A 168 10.40 -12.57 -19.68
CA LYS A 168 9.57 -13.75 -19.38
C LYS A 168 8.87 -13.62 -18.02
N PRO A 169 7.69 -14.23 -17.85
CA PRO A 169 7.05 -14.29 -16.55
C PRO A 169 7.87 -15.17 -15.58
N LEU A 170 8.10 -14.68 -14.38
CA LEU A 170 8.66 -15.42 -13.26
C LEU A 170 7.53 -15.75 -12.29
N THR A 171 6.98 -16.95 -12.45
CA THR A 171 5.81 -17.39 -11.68
C THR A 171 6.20 -17.73 -10.26
N ILE A 172 5.58 -17.05 -9.30
CA ILE A 172 5.74 -17.33 -7.88
C ILE A 172 4.50 -18.11 -7.43
N ASN A 173 4.62 -19.45 -7.52
CA ASN A 173 3.64 -20.40 -7.02
C ASN A 173 3.71 -20.40 -5.48
N ASN A 174 2.59 -20.15 -4.81
CA ASN A 174 2.55 -20.08 -3.35
C ASN A 174 1.72 -21.23 -2.82
N ASN A 175 2.28 -21.97 -1.86
CA ASN A 175 1.59 -23.03 -1.14
C ASN A 175 0.84 -22.56 0.11
N ASP A 176 0.71 -21.26 0.37
CA ASP A 176 0.04 -20.77 1.58
C ASP A 176 -1.13 -19.81 1.30
N LYS A 177 -2.24 -20.09 1.99
CA LYS A 177 -3.34 -19.15 2.24
C LYS A 177 -2.72 -17.88 2.85
N ILE A 178 -3.07 -16.71 2.33
CA ILE A 178 -2.57 -15.37 2.72
C ILE A 178 -1.25 -14.95 2.03
N ASN A 179 -1.23 -14.85 0.70
CA ASN A 179 -0.14 -14.13 0.03
C ASN A 179 -0.47 -12.64 -0.18
N LYS A 180 -0.29 -11.84 0.87
CA LYS A 180 -0.45 -10.38 0.81
C LYS A 180 0.69 -9.69 0.02
N GLN A 181 1.79 -10.38 -0.33
CA GLN A 181 3.01 -9.72 -0.84
C GLN A 181 2.87 -9.06 -2.21
N PHE A 182 1.93 -9.53 -3.03
CA PHE A 182 1.65 -8.98 -4.37
C PHE A 182 0.32 -8.22 -4.44
N VAL A 183 -0.32 -7.97 -3.29
CA VAL A 183 -1.52 -7.14 -3.23
C VAL A 183 -1.15 -5.73 -3.65
N ASN A 184 -1.80 -5.25 -4.71
CA ASN A 184 -1.56 -3.94 -5.27
C ASN A 184 -2.59 -2.97 -4.69
N LEU A 185 -2.15 -1.97 -3.93
CA LEU A 185 -3.02 -0.96 -3.31
C LEU A 185 -3.89 -0.17 -4.33
N ASN A 186 -3.61 -0.25 -5.64
CA ASN A 186 -4.35 0.42 -6.71
C ASN A 186 -5.52 -0.38 -7.27
N ARG A 187 -5.58 -1.69 -6.99
CA ARG A 187 -6.73 -2.50 -7.36
C ARG A 187 -7.77 -2.35 -6.24
N ARG A 188 -8.81 -1.55 -6.50
CA ARG A 188 -10.00 -1.41 -5.63
C ARG A 188 -10.63 -2.76 -5.22
N ASN A 189 -10.31 -3.86 -5.89
CA ASN A 189 -10.83 -5.19 -5.60
C ASN A 189 -10.08 -5.95 -4.50
N ASP A 190 -8.94 -5.44 -4.00
CA ASP A 190 -8.18 -6.14 -2.95
C ASP A 190 -8.39 -5.52 -1.54
N MET A 191 -9.11 -4.40 -1.45
CA MET A 191 -9.69 -3.95 -0.18
C MET A 191 -11.04 -4.63 -0.05
N LEU A 192 -11.13 -5.64 0.83
CA LEU A 192 -12.41 -6.25 1.20
C LEU A 192 -13.40 -5.14 1.57
N THR A 193 -14.49 -5.09 0.84
CA THR A 193 -15.61 -4.17 1.07
C THR A 193 -16.64 -4.83 1.96
N LYS A 194 -17.62 -4.07 2.47
CA LYS A 194 -18.77 -4.65 3.20
C LYS A 194 -19.44 -5.78 2.39
N ASN A 195 -19.48 -5.67 1.06
CA ASN A 195 -20.12 -6.65 0.18
C ASN A 195 -19.36 -7.98 0.08
N ASP A 196 -18.08 -8.01 0.51
CA ASP A 196 -17.27 -9.22 0.56
C ASP A 196 -17.38 -9.95 1.92
N MET A 197 -18.06 -9.34 2.88
CA MET A 197 -18.32 -9.90 4.21
C MET A 197 -19.59 -10.76 4.17
N SER A 198 -19.50 -12.00 4.66
CA SER A 198 -20.71 -12.80 4.83
C SER A 198 -21.60 -12.19 5.91
N GLU A 199 -22.91 -12.42 5.84
CA GLU A 199 -23.83 -12.01 6.90
C GLU A 199 -23.41 -12.59 8.27
N ALA A 200 -22.79 -13.78 8.28
CA ALA A 200 -22.23 -14.39 9.47
C ALA A 200 -21.14 -13.53 10.12
N ASP A 201 -20.18 -13.11 9.29
CA ASP A 201 -19.04 -12.31 9.74
C ASP A 201 -19.50 -10.92 10.16
N PHE A 202 -20.48 -10.36 9.45
CA PHE A 202 -21.08 -9.07 9.81
C PHE A 202 -21.78 -9.15 11.18
N GLN A 203 -22.62 -10.16 11.42
CA GLN A 203 -23.28 -10.36 12.72
C GLN A 203 -22.27 -10.60 13.85
N LYS A 204 -21.18 -11.34 13.58
CA LYS A 204 -20.10 -11.55 14.56
C LYS A 204 -19.37 -10.25 14.90
N LEU A 205 -19.00 -9.46 13.89
CA LEU A 205 -18.32 -8.18 14.08
C LEU A 205 -19.23 -7.18 14.81
N LEU A 206 -20.51 -7.15 14.47
CA LEU A 206 -21.51 -6.32 15.13
C LEU A 206 -21.64 -6.65 16.62
N ARG A 207 -21.63 -7.94 16.98
CA ARG A 207 -21.65 -8.38 18.38
C ARG A 207 -20.38 -7.97 19.14
N ILE A 208 -19.22 -8.05 18.51
CA ILE A 208 -17.95 -7.58 19.11
C ILE A 208 -18.02 -6.06 19.36
N ALA A 209 -18.44 -5.29 18.36
CA ALA A 209 -18.58 -3.84 18.47
C ALA A 209 -19.60 -3.44 19.55
N LEU A 210 -20.77 -4.07 19.58
CA LEU A 210 -21.78 -3.82 20.62
C LEU A 210 -21.30 -4.20 22.02
N THR A 211 -20.46 -5.23 22.14
CA THR A 211 -19.88 -5.62 23.43
C THR A 211 -18.89 -4.55 23.93
N ASP A 212 -17.98 -4.09 23.07
CA ASP A 212 -17.05 -3.00 23.40
C ASP A 212 -17.78 -1.70 23.76
N LEU A 213 -18.76 -1.29 22.95
CA LEU A 213 -19.57 -0.10 23.22
C LEU A 213 -20.34 -0.23 24.54
N ARG A 214 -20.89 -1.41 24.84
CA ARG A 214 -21.55 -1.67 26.12
C ARG A 214 -20.59 -1.52 27.30
N ILE A 215 -19.38 -2.09 27.20
CA ILE A 215 -18.37 -1.99 28.25
C ILE A 215 -18.00 -0.53 28.49
N ARG A 216 -17.66 0.22 27.43
CA ARG A 216 -17.29 1.64 27.56
C ARG A 216 -18.42 2.49 28.13
N ARG A 217 -19.65 2.25 27.66
CA ARG A 217 -20.84 2.90 28.19
C ARG A 217 -20.98 2.65 29.69
N THR A 218 -20.88 1.39 30.13
CA THR A 218 -20.99 1.04 31.55
C THR A 218 -19.88 1.66 32.39
N LEU A 219 -18.64 1.71 31.88
CA LEU A 219 -17.53 2.37 32.60
C LEU A 219 -17.82 3.86 32.81
N LEU A 220 -18.17 4.59 31.75
CA LEU A 220 -18.47 6.02 31.85
C LEU A 220 -19.74 6.31 32.67
N GLU A 221 -20.74 5.43 32.62
CA GLU A 221 -21.94 5.55 33.47
C GLU A 221 -21.57 5.38 34.96
N ASN A 222 -20.67 4.43 35.29
CA ASN A 222 -20.17 4.29 36.65
C ASN A 222 -19.34 5.51 37.09
N ASP A 223 -18.49 6.06 36.21
CA ASP A 223 -17.68 7.24 36.53
C ASP A 223 -18.58 8.47 36.84
N ILE A 224 -19.68 8.64 36.09
CA ILE A 224 -20.70 9.67 36.37
C ILE A 224 -21.38 9.45 37.72
N ASP A 225 -21.74 8.20 38.03
CA ASP A 225 -22.40 7.86 39.29
C ASP A 225 -21.46 8.13 40.48
N GLU A 226 -20.18 7.77 40.37
CA GLU A 226 -19.14 8.02 41.38
C GLU A 226 -18.90 9.52 41.62
N GLU A 227 -18.92 10.35 40.58
CA GLU A 227 -18.78 11.80 40.73
C GLU A 227 -20.03 12.48 41.31
N ASN A 228 -21.23 12.00 40.97
CA ASN A 228 -22.47 12.54 41.53
C ASN A 228 -22.63 12.28 43.04
N ASP A 229 -22.01 11.21 43.56
CA ASP A 229 -22.01 10.88 44.98
C ASP A 229 -21.04 11.77 45.82
N GLN A 230 -20.22 12.61 45.16
CA GLN A 230 -19.28 13.53 45.82
C GLN A 230 -19.86 14.96 45.98
N LEU A 231 -19.28 15.77 46.88
CA LEU A 231 -19.68 17.17 47.12
C LEU A 231 -19.36 18.04 45.88
N ARG A 232 -20.39 18.50 45.16
CA ARG A 232 -20.27 19.27 43.92
C ARG A 232 -19.33 20.47 44.01
N THR A 233 -18.26 20.43 43.21
CA THR A 233 -17.36 21.55 42.94
C THR A 233 -17.44 21.98 41.46
N LEU A 234 -16.95 23.18 41.14
CA LEU A 234 -16.90 23.66 39.75
C LEU A 234 -16.05 22.74 38.85
N GLU A 235 -14.97 22.17 39.39
CA GLU A 235 -14.10 21.24 38.67
C GLU A 235 -14.81 19.90 38.37
N GLN A 236 -15.67 19.43 39.27
CA GLN A 236 -16.49 18.23 39.04
C GLN A 236 -17.60 18.48 38.02
N ASP A 237 -18.24 19.66 38.02
CA ASP A 237 -19.24 19.99 37.01
C ASP A 237 -18.62 20.03 35.59
N GLU A 238 -17.38 20.53 35.45
CA GLU A 238 -16.65 20.49 34.18
C GLU A 238 -16.23 19.06 33.77
N HIS A 239 -15.87 18.20 34.74
CA HIS A 239 -15.50 16.81 34.46
C HIS A 239 -16.70 15.96 34.04
N LEU A 240 -17.84 16.09 34.74
CA LEU A 240 -19.11 15.48 34.38
C LEU A 240 -19.53 15.86 32.95
N GLU A 241 -19.40 17.14 32.59
CA GLU A 241 -19.72 17.59 31.24
C GLU A 241 -18.81 16.93 30.18
N ALA A 242 -17.52 16.76 30.48
CA ALA A 242 -16.59 16.07 29.60
C ALA A 242 -16.95 14.59 29.42
N ILE A 243 -17.26 13.87 30.50
CA ILE A 243 -17.68 12.46 30.44
C ILE A 243 -18.98 12.32 29.64
N GLU A 244 -19.95 13.21 29.86
CA GLU A 244 -21.20 13.21 29.08
C GLU A 244 -20.97 13.43 27.59
N GLN A 245 -20.04 14.33 27.22
CA GLN A 245 -19.68 14.57 25.82
C GLN A 245 -19.08 13.31 25.17
N GLU A 246 -18.30 12.52 25.92
CA GLU A 246 -17.78 11.22 25.45
C GLU A 246 -18.85 10.13 25.39
N LEU A 247 -19.80 10.12 26.32
CA LEU A 247 -20.86 9.11 26.41
C LEU A 247 -21.91 9.23 25.29
N ARG A 248 -22.22 10.46 24.86
CA ARG A 248 -23.22 10.74 23.82
C ARG A 248 -22.99 9.98 22.49
N PRO A 249 -21.81 10.04 21.85
CA PRO A 249 -21.56 9.29 20.62
C PRO A 249 -21.59 7.77 20.85
N ILE A 250 -21.11 7.27 22.00
CA ILE A 250 -21.13 5.84 22.32
C ILE A 250 -22.57 5.32 22.41
N LYS A 251 -23.47 6.03 23.09
CA LYS A 251 -24.90 5.68 23.17
C LYS A 251 -25.55 5.69 21.79
N LYS A 252 -25.30 6.73 21.01
CA LYS A 252 -25.84 6.88 19.65
C LYS A 252 -25.40 5.73 18.73
N ASP A 253 -24.13 5.37 18.77
CA ASP A 253 -23.57 4.29 17.96
C ASP A 253 -24.10 2.92 18.41
N PHE A 254 -24.20 2.69 19.73
CA PHE A 254 -24.79 1.47 20.28
C PHE A 254 -26.23 1.28 19.81
N ASP A 255 -27.07 2.30 19.98
CA ASP A 255 -28.49 2.26 19.58
C ASP A 255 -28.65 2.10 18.07
N HIS A 256 -27.74 2.68 17.28
CA HIS A 256 -27.74 2.53 15.84
C HIS A 256 -27.36 1.11 15.42
N TYR A 257 -26.26 0.57 15.94
CA TYR A 257 -25.75 -0.76 15.58
C TYR A 257 -26.65 -1.88 16.07
N GLN A 258 -27.31 -1.72 17.21
CA GLN A 258 -28.24 -2.70 17.75
C GLN A 258 -29.39 -3.02 16.78
N LYS A 259 -29.82 -2.05 15.96
CA LYS A 259 -30.89 -2.22 14.95
C LYS A 259 -30.53 -3.21 13.83
N PHE A 260 -29.23 -3.50 13.65
CA PHE A 260 -28.74 -4.42 12.62
C PHE A 260 -28.47 -5.82 13.17
N LEU A 261 -28.67 -6.06 14.46
CA LEU A 261 -28.45 -7.35 15.09
C LEU A 261 -29.65 -8.26 14.81
N ASN A 262 -29.39 -9.44 14.22
CA ASN A 262 -30.42 -10.45 14.04
C ASN A 262 -30.45 -11.39 15.27
N PRO A 263 -31.54 -11.42 16.06
CA PRO A 263 -31.64 -12.24 17.27
C PRO A 263 -31.62 -13.75 16.99
N ASP A 264 -32.06 -14.18 15.80
CA ASP A 264 -32.14 -15.59 15.40
C ASP A 264 -30.82 -16.13 14.82
N TYR A 265 -29.78 -15.27 14.73
CA TYR A 265 -28.48 -15.67 14.23
C TYR A 265 -27.63 -16.33 15.32
N ASP A 266 -27.68 -17.67 15.39
CA ASP A 266 -26.86 -18.45 16.32
C ASP A 266 -25.43 -18.63 15.78
N ILE A 267 -24.45 -18.11 16.54
CA ILE A 267 -23.03 -18.08 16.17
C ILE A 267 -22.41 -19.49 16.23
N LYS A 268 -23.10 -20.45 16.86
CA LYS A 268 -22.55 -21.78 17.13
C LYS A 268 -22.44 -22.69 15.91
N ASP A 269 -23.10 -22.41 14.79
CA ASP A 269 -23.30 -23.42 13.73
C ASP A 269 -22.68 -23.13 12.36
N LYS A 270 -21.82 -22.10 12.22
CA LYS A 270 -21.10 -21.86 10.95
C LYS A 270 -19.64 -21.47 11.15
N ASN A 271 -18.85 -22.40 11.69
CA ASN A 271 -17.41 -22.44 11.37
C ASN A 271 -17.21 -22.98 9.93
N SER A 272 -17.72 -22.27 8.92
CA SER A 272 -17.44 -22.58 7.52
C SER A 272 -16.23 -21.78 7.02
N TYR A 273 -15.08 -21.98 7.66
CA TYR A 273 -13.77 -21.62 7.10
C TYR A 273 -13.02 -22.87 6.61
N ILE A 274 -13.77 -23.86 6.15
CA ILE A 274 -13.28 -25.03 5.42
C ILE A 274 -14.25 -25.22 4.25
N ASN A 275 -13.72 -25.19 3.04
CA ASN A 275 -14.38 -25.37 1.73
C ASN A 275 -14.96 -24.12 1.06
N LYS A 276 -14.06 -23.32 0.46
CA LYS A 276 -14.08 -22.98 -0.97
C LYS A 276 -12.73 -22.45 -1.41
#